data_AF-A0A3B5M001-F1
#
_entry.id   AF-A0A3B5M001-F1
#
_cell.length_a   1.000
_cell.length_b   1.000
_cell.length_c   1.000
_cell.angle_alpha   90.00
_cell.angle_beta   90.00
_cell.angle_gamma   90.00
#
_symmetry.space_group_name_H-M   'P 1'
#
loop_
_entity.id
_entity.type
_entity.pdbx_description
1 polymer ?
#
loop_
_entity_poly.entity_id
_entity_poly.type
_entity_poly.pdbx_seq_one_letter_code
_entity_poly.pdbx_strand_id
1 'polypeptide(L)'
;MRTARRASNVEVPSFLRQLVKETEKMVTFFFKGGSRERGCEEEDNLEDEDTMPSPYLDHPNLEKHVAEGGSSLGLNYAVASMQGWRAQMEDAHTCMTQLKGDLGDWAYFAVFDGHAGVTVAQYCSRNLLDHILTTGGIKANEDPDQVKEGIREGFLGIDRHMHKMARKDNWDRSGSTAAAVMISPRYIYFINCGDSRTFLCHNGQVVFYTEDHKPFNPREKERIQNAGGSVTLQRINGSLAVSRALGDFDFKEVDWRPQTEQLVSPEPEVYELERTPQDEFLVLACDGVWDAIGNEELCAFIRNRLQVCDDLRDICTQVIDLCLYKGSLDNISIIIVCFPGAPQVSQEALQREADLEQHIDMKVEGDWMMMRSKDEDPDLLYVIKFLAAEEIPGLPPGGGITSKRDCIIGAYQKHIMNLRTQEPMVRHSCISFSHHYYLEHNYCFSICSSFCPVKNEKY
;
A
#
# COMPACT_ATOMS: atom_id res chain seq x y z
N MET A 1 -17.12 -0.59 25.56
CA MET A 1 -18.18 -1.44 24.98
C MET A 1 -17.62 -2.08 23.72
N ARG A 2 -17.48 -3.40 23.69
CA ARG A 2 -17.00 -4.15 22.52
C ARG A 2 -18.19 -4.45 21.62
N THR A 3 -18.19 -3.98 20.38
CA THR A 3 -19.16 -4.43 19.36
C THR A 3 -18.46 -5.31 18.35
N ALA A 4 -18.76 -6.61 18.43
CA ALA A 4 -18.34 -7.63 17.47
C ALA A 4 -19.02 -7.40 16.12
N ARG A 5 -18.25 -7.37 15.03
CA ARG A 5 -18.78 -7.45 13.66
C ARG A 5 -18.87 -8.93 13.25
N ARG A 6 -20.08 -9.38 12.94
CA ARG A 6 -20.35 -10.65 12.24
C ARG A 6 -20.00 -10.47 10.77
N ALA A 7 -19.20 -11.38 10.23
CA ALA A 7 -19.03 -11.54 8.79
C ALA A 7 -20.35 -12.03 8.17
N SER A 8 -20.89 -11.27 7.23
CA SER A 8 -21.97 -11.67 6.35
C SER A 8 -21.43 -11.79 4.93
N ASN A 9 -21.79 -12.88 4.23
CA ASN A 9 -21.46 -13.16 2.83
C ASN A 9 -21.50 -11.90 1.97
N VAL A 10 -20.33 -11.50 1.47
CA VAL A 10 -20.12 -10.24 0.77
C VAL A 10 -20.38 -10.45 -0.72
N GLU A 11 -21.51 -9.94 -1.22
CA GLU A 11 -21.59 -9.50 -2.62
C GLU A 11 -20.45 -8.51 -2.86
N VAL A 12 -19.67 -8.69 -3.94
CA VAL A 12 -18.58 -7.77 -4.30
C VAL A 12 -19.13 -6.33 -4.25
N PRO A 13 -18.64 -5.50 -3.31
CA PRO A 13 -19.14 -4.15 -3.10
C PRO A 13 -19.14 -3.37 -4.43
N SER A 14 -20.16 -2.55 -4.66
CA SER A 14 -20.27 -1.74 -5.89
C SER A 14 -19.01 -0.93 -6.18
N PHE A 15 -18.32 -0.46 -5.13
CA PHE A 15 -17.06 0.27 -5.26
C PHE A 15 -15.92 -0.59 -5.84
N LEU A 16 -15.86 -1.88 -5.54
CA LEU A 16 -14.83 -2.79 -6.06
C LEU A 16 -15.01 -2.98 -7.57
N ARG A 17 -16.24 -3.25 -8.02
CA ARG A 17 -16.58 -3.30 -9.46
C ARG A 17 -16.30 -1.96 -10.17
N GLN A 18 -16.41 -0.85 -9.44
CA GLN A 18 -16.18 0.48 -9.96
C GLN A 18 -14.69 0.81 -10.10
N LEU A 19 -13.90 0.51 -9.07
CA LEU A 19 -12.45 0.67 -9.09
C LEU A 19 -11.84 -0.19 -10.20
N VAL A 20 -12.38 -1.40 -10.43
CA VAL A 20 -12.09 -2.24 -11.61
C VAL A 20 -12.36 -1.51 -12.90
N LYS A 21 -13.54 -0.93 -13.09
CA LYS A 21 -13.87 -0.22 -14.32
C LYS A 21 -13.03 1.05 -14.54
N GLU A 22 -12.59 1.72 -13.49
CA GLU A 22 -11.67 2.87 -13.56
C GLU A 22 -10.25 2.41 -13.91
N THR A 23 -9.76 1.36 -13.26
CA THR A 23 -8.47 0.74 -13.53
C THR A 23 -8.41 0.14 -14.93
N GLU A 24 -9.41 -0.61 -15.38
CA GLU A 24 -9.51 -1.14 -16.74
C GLU A 24 -9.39 -0.03 -17.78
N LYS A 25 -10.02 1.13 -17.54
CA LYS A 25 -9.91 2.30 -18.42
C LYS A 25 -8.51 2.91 -18.39
N MET A 26 -7.88 3.03 -17.22
CA MET A 26 -6.51 3.55 -17.09
C MET A 26 -5.49 2.60 -17.73
N VAL A 27 -5.55 1.31 -17.43
CA VAL A 27 -4.70 0.25 -18.00
C VAL A 27 -4.88 0.20 -19.52
N THR A 28 -6.13 0.19 -20.02
CA THR A 28 -6.40 0.22 -21.47
C THR A 28 -5.84 1.48 -22.13
N PHE A 29 -5.91 2.64 -21.47
CA PHE A 29 -5.34 3.88 -21.99
C PHE A 29 -3.80 3.86 -21.97
N PHE A 30 -3.18 3.30 -20.93
CA PHE A 30 -1.73 3.16 -20.80
C PHE A 30 -1.13 2.23 -21.86
N PHE A 31 -1.82 1.13 -22.20
CA PHE A 31 -1.37 0.20 -23.24
C PHE A 31 -1.78 0.62 -24.66
N LYS A 32 -2.86 1.40 -24.86
CA LYS A 32 -3.27 1.92 -26.19
C LYS A 32 -2.72 3.31 -26.51
N GLY A 33 -2.05 3.97 -25.58
CA GLY A 33 -1.42 5.29 -25.75
C GLY A 33 -0.15 5.25 -26.61
N GLY A 34 -0.27 4.84 -27.86
CA GLY A 34 0.88 4.71 -28.75
C GLY A 34 0.61 4.17 -30.15
N SER A 35 -0.54 4.44 -30.77
CA SER A 35 -0.72 4.20 -32.22
C SER A 35 -1.76 5.14 -32.82
N ARG A 36 -1.31 5.99 -33.75
CA ARG A 36 -2.14 6.82 -34.62
C ARG A 36 -2.96 5.94 -35.56
N GLU A 37 -4.17 6.42 -35.83
CA GLU A 37 -5.13 5.98 -36.85
C GLU A 37 -4.51 5.32 -38.09
N ARG A 38 -4.95 4.11 -38.39
CA ARG A 38 -5.26 3.66 -39.75
C ARG A 38 -6.25 2.50 -39.71
N GLY A 39 -7.40 2.69 -40.35
CA GLY A 39 -8.38 1.63 -40.53
C GLY A 39 -7.95 0.63 -41.59
N CYS A 40 -8.41 -0.61 -41.44
CA CYS A 40 -9.10 -1.41 -42.45
C CYS A 40 -9.49 -2.74 -41.78
N GLU A 41 -10.69 -3.20 -42.10
CA GLU A 41 -11.30 -4.44 -41.67
C GLU A 41 -10.56 -5.64 -42.29
N GLU A 42 -9.97 -6.51 -41.48
CA GLU A 42 -9.70 -7.90 -41.86
C GLU A 42 -10.01 -8.80 -40.65
N GLU A 43 -11.01 -9.68 -40.83
CA GLU A 43 -11.33 -10.77 -39.92
C GLU A 43 -10.24 -11.84 -40.05
N ASP A 44 -9.31 -11.89 -39.10
CA ASP A 44 -8.37 -13.00 -38.98
C ASP A 44 -8.64 -13.79 -37.69
N ASN A 45 -9.06 -15.04 -37.89
CA ASN A 45 -9.00 -16.11 -36.91
C ASN A 45 -7.52 -16.34 -36.55
N LEU A 46 -7.11 -15.89 -35.36
CA LEU A 46 -5.83 -16.29 -34.76
C LEU A 46 -6.12 -17.18 -33.56
N GLU A 47 -5.70 -18.44 -33.73
CA GLU A 47 -5.58 -19.46 -32.69
C GLU A 47 -4.66 -18.96 -31.56
N ASP A 48 -4.93 -19.44 -30.34
CA ASP A 48 -4.29 -19.10 -29.06
C ASP A 48 -2.76 -18.86 -29.14
N GLU A 49 -2.34 -17.60 -29.30
CA GLU A 49 -0.96 -17.17 -28.97
C GLU A 49 -0.87 -16.89 -27.47
N ASP A 50 0.08 -17.56 -26.81
CA ASP A 50 0.49 -17.43 -25.40
C ASP A 50 0.30 -16.00 -24.86
N THR A 51 -0.88 -15.74 -24.28
CA THR A 51 -1.16 -14.44 -23.70
C THR A 51 -0.39 -14.39 -22.39
N MET A 52 0.74 -13.68 -22.37
CA MET A 52 1.48 -13.39 -21.15
C MET A 52 0.47 -12.95 -20.07
N PRO A 53 0.39 -13.65 -18.92
CA PRO A 53 -0.60 -13.32 -17.91
C PRO A 53 -0.39 -11.86 -17.47
N SER A 54 -1.47 -11.10 -17.46
CA SER A 54 -1.47 -9.70 -17.03
C SER A 54 -0.79 -9.59 -15.66
N PRO A 55 0.10 -8.60 -15.44
CA PRO A 55 0.67 -8.37 -14.12
C PRO A 55 -0.37 -7.87 -13.11
N TYR A 56 -1.58 -7.51 -13.59
CA TYR A 56 -2.70 -7.01 -12.80
C TYR A 56 -3.82 -8.04 -12.68
N LEU A 57 -4.44 -8.07 -11.50
CA LEU A 57 -5.67 -8.80 -11.19
C LEU A 57 -6.90 -8.13 -11.83
N ASP A 58 -7.95 -8.92 -12.03
CA ASP A 58 -9.27 -8.40 -12.44
C ASP A 58 -9.90 -7.49 -11.39
N HIS A 59 -9.52 -7.65 -10.12
CA HIS A 59 -9.94 -6.81 -8.99
C HIS A 59 -8.84 -6.76 -7.95
N PRO A 60 -8.70 -5.64 -7.22
CA PRO A 60 -7.59 -5.48 -6.30
C PRO A 60 -7.84 -6.30 -5.05
N ASN A 61 -6.77 -6.89 -4.53
CA ASN A 61 -6.78 -7.48 -3.20
C ASN A 61 -6.66 -6.37 -2.15
N LEU A 62 -7.77 -6.11 -1.46
CA LEU A 62 -7.90 -5.06 -0.44
C LEU A 62 -7.57 -5.53 0.98
N GLU A 63 -7.14 -6.79 1.16
CA GLU A 63 -6.70 -7.26 2.46
C GLU A 63 -5.47 -6.46 2.89
N LYS A 64 -5.55 -5.87 4.08
CA LYS A 64 -4.47 -5.07 4.67
C LYS A 64 -3.85 -5.86 5.80
N HIS A 65 -2.53 -6.03 5.73
CA HIS A 65 -1.74 -6.55 6.84
C HIS A 65 -1.23 -5.37 7.64
N VAL A 66 -1.59 -5.30 8.91
CA VAL A 66 -1.20 -4.20 9.81
C VAL A 66 -0.48 -4.72 11.03
N ALA A 67 0.51 -3.98 11.49
CA ALA A 67 1.17 -4.20 12.77
C ALA A 67 1.53 -2.86 13.42
N GLU A 68 1.72 -2.87 14.73
CA GLU A 68 2.12 -1.70 15.50
C GLU A 68 3.14 -2.10 16.57
N GLY A 69 3.83 -1.10 17.11
CA GLY A 69 4.67 -1.29 18.28
C GLY A 69 5.18 0.02 18.82
N GLY A 70 5.87 -0.06 19.96
CA GLY A 70 6.47 1.09 20.61
C GLY A 70 7.78 0.74 21.30
N SER A 71 8.55 1.75 21.66
CA SER A 71 9.76 1.64 22.48
C SER A 71 9.60 2.39 23.79
N SER A 72 10.40 2.04 24.80
CA SER A 72 10.51 2.82 26.03
C SER A 72 11.13 4.21 25.82
N LEU A 73 11.64 4.50 24.62
CA LEU A 73 12.23 5.78 24.22
C LEU A 73 11.19 6.73 23.61
N GLY A 74 9.91 6.34 23.58
CA GLY A 74 8.82 7.16 23.06
C GLY A 74 8.70 7.15 21.53
N LEU A 75 9.28 6.15 20.86
CA LEU A 75 8.99 5.87 19.45
C LEU A 75 7.77 4.95 19.37
N ASN A 76 6.73 5.37 18.66
CA ASN A 76 5.61 4.52 18.30
C ASN A 76 5.57 4.35 16.80
N TYR A 77 5.18 3.19 16.31
CA TYR A 77 5.04 2.98 14.87
C TYR A 77 3.81 2.15 14.55
N ALA A 78 3.33 2.31 13.32
CA ALA A 78 2.54 1.30 12.64
C ALA A 78 3.09 1.06 11.25
N VAL A 79 2.83 -0.14 10.77
CA VAL A 79 3.08 -0.57 9.39
C VAL A 79 1.78 -1.12 8.83
N ALA A 80 1.50 -0.79 7.57
CA ALA A 80 0.45 -1.42 6.80
C ALA A 80 0.97 -1.79 5.41
N SER A 81 0.49 -2.90 4.88
CA SER A 81 0.77 -3.33 3.52
C SER A 81 -0.47 -3.92 2.85
N MET A 82 -0.65 -3.66 1.56
CA MET A 82 -1.76 -4.15 0.74
C MET A 82 -1.25 -4.52 -0.64
N GLN A 83 -1.69 -5.69 -1.15
CA GLN A 83 -1.28 -6.16 -2.47
C GLN A 83 -1.86 -5.30 -3.60
N GLY A 84 -3.10 -4.82 -3.46
CA GLY A 84 -3.71 -3.95 -4.46
C GLY A 84 -3.94 -4.69 -5.78
N TRP A 85 -3.59 -4.06 -6.90
CA TRP A 85 -3.89 -4.55 -8.24
C TRP A 85 -2.92 -5.60 -8.77
N ARG A 86 -1.72 -5.72 -8.18
CA ARG A 86 -0.70 -6.65 -8.67
C ARG A 86 -1.12 -8.09 -8.43
N ALA A 87 -0.71 -8.98 -9.32
CA ALA A 87 -0.94 -10.42 -9.19
C ALA A 87 -0.23 -11.04 -7.97
N GLN A 88 0.87 -10.45 -7.53
CA GLN A 88 1.68 -10.89 -6.39
C GLN A 88 1.91 -9.73 -5.41
N MET A 89 2.16 -10.07 -4.15
CA MET A 89 2.66 -9.16 -3.11
C MET A 89 4.16 -9.38 -2.96
N GLU A 90 4.96 -8.50 -3.56
CA GLU A 90 6.43 -8.60 -3.59
C GLU A 90 7.11 -7.73 -2.53
N ASP A 91 6.38 -6.79 -1.94
CA ASP A 91 6.84 -5.97 -0.82
C ASP A 91 7.13 -6.79 0.46
N ALA A 92 8.15 -6.35 1.20
CA ALA A 92 8.45 -6.80 2.56
C ALA A 92 8.84 -5.61 3.46
N HIS A 93 8.89 -5.84 4.78
CA HIS A 93 9.28 -4.79 5.73
C HIS A 93 9.97 -5.36 6.97
N THR A 94 10.69 -4.50 7.68
CA THR A 94 11.28 -4.79 9.00
C THR A 94 10.94 -3.64 9.94
N CYS A 95 10.49 -3.97 11.16
CA CYS A 95 10.21 -2.97 12.19
C CYS A 95 10.80 -3.45 13.53
N MET A 96 11.81 -2.73 14.02
CA MET A 96 12.53 -3.03 15.25
C MET A 96 12.62 -1.77 16.08
N THR A 97 11.78 -1.65 17.11
CA THR A 97 11.77 -0.47 18.00
C THR A 97 12.93 -0.41 18.97
N GLN A 98 13.61 -1.54 19.18
CA GLN A 98 14.80 -1.70 20.02
C GLN A 98 15.72 -2.76 19.42
N LEU A 99 17.01 -2.46 19.26
CA LEU A 99 18.02 -3.44 18.89
C LEU A 99 18.49 -4.24 20.13
N LYS A 100 19.35 -5.22 19.92
CA LYS A 100 19.85 -6.11 20.99
C LYS A 100 21.21 -5.63 21.51
N GLY A 101 21.54 -6.05 22.75
CA GLY A 101 22.85 -5.80 23.36
C GLY A 101 23.05 -4.32 23.70
N ASP A 102 24.27 -3.82 23.47
CA ASP A 102 24.65 -2.43 23.77
C ASP A 102 23.94 -1.39 22.87
N LEU A 103 23.19 -1.84 21.87
CA LEU A 103 22.38 -1.00 20.98
C LEU A 103 20.90 -0.98 21.39
N GLY A 104 20.56 -1.31 22.63
CA GLY A 104 19.18 -1.34 23.14
C GLY A 104 18.38 -0.06 22.91
N ASP A 105 19.08 1.08 22.80
CA ASP A 105 18.47 2.39 22.56
C ASP A 105 18.37 2.77 21.07
N TRP A 106 18.73 1.86 20.17
CA TRP A 106 18.61 2.04 18.73
C TRP A 106 17.34 1.39 18.19
N ALA A 107 16.79 1.95 17.10
CA ALA A 107 15.69 1.36 16.35
C ALA A 107 16.05 1.22 14.86
N TYR A 108 15.39 0.29 14.16
CA TYR A 108 15.55 0.06 12.73
C TYR A 108 14.18 -0.18 12.08
N PHE A 109 13.91 0.53 10.99
CA PHE A 109 12.71 0.34 10.18
C PHE A 109 13.10 0.30 8.72
N ALA A 110 12.47 -0.57 7.93
CA ALA A 110 12.76 -0.69 6.51
C ALA A 110 11.55 -1.17 5.70
N VAL A 111 11.39 -0.64 4.50
CA VAL A 111 10.49 -1.11 3.45
C VAL A 111 11.36 -1.62 2.29
N PHE A 112 10.98 -2.78 1.76
CA PHE A 112 11.64 -3.45 0.65
C PHE A 112 10.59 -3.66 -0.44
N ASP A 113 10.70 -2.92 -1.53
CA ASP A 113 9.86 -3.11 -2.71
C ASP A 113 10.54 -4.17 -3.58
N GLY A 114 9.89 -5.32 -3.76
CA GLY A 114 10.43 -6.45 -4.51
C GLY A 114 9.95 -6.40 -5.96
N HIS A 115 10.79 -6.86 -6.89
CA HIS A 115 10.38 -6.99 -8.29
C HIS A 115 10.92 -8.27 -8.91
N ALA A 116 10.15 -8.83 -9.86
CA ALA A 116 10.47 -10.07 -10.56
C ALA A 116 10.64 -11.30 -9.62
N GLY A 117 9.87 -11.31 -8.52
CA GLY A 117 9.87 -12.32 -7.49
C GLY A 117 10.00 -11.71 -6.08
N VAL A 118 9.63 -12.51 -5.08
CA VAL A 118 9.60 -12.07 -3.66
C VAL A 118 10.90 -12.37 -2.91
N THR A 119 11.79 -13.18 -3.49
CA THR A 119 12.88 -13.84 -2.77
C THR A 119 13.87 -12.84 -2.17
N VAL A 120 14.33 -11.86 -2.95
CA VAL A 120 15.31 -10.87 -2.47
C VAL A 120 14.71 -9.96 -1.39
N ALA A 121 13.50 -9.43 -1.58
CA ALA A 121 12.83 -8.59 -0.60
C ALA A 121 12.61 -9.32 0.74
N GLN A 122 12.13 -10.57 0.69
CA GLN A 122 11.95 -11.41 1.88
C GLN A 122 13.27 -11.77 2.56
N TYR A 123 14.34 -11.99 1.81
CA TYR A 123 15.65 -12.24 2.39
C TYR A 123 16.21 -10.98 3.07
N CYS A 124 16.10 -9.82 2.42
CA CYS A 124 16.57 -8.54 2.96
C CYS A 124 15.83 -8.16 4.24
N SER A 125 14.50 -8.28 4.27
CA SER A 125 13.69 -7.99 5.47
C SER A 125 14.06 -8.82 6.70
N ARG A 126 14.69 -9.98 6.51
CA ARG A 126 15.10 -10.86 7.62
C ARG A 126 16.57 -10.70 8.01
N ASN A 127 17.43 -10.31 7.05
CA ASN A 127 18.89 -10.45 7.23
C ASN A 127 19.67 -9.13 7.04
N LEU A 128 19.12 -8.09 6.39
CA LEU A 128 19.88 -6.86 6.09
C LEU A 128 20.41 -6.19 7.36
N LEU A 129 19.58 -6.08 8.39
CA LEU A 129 19.99 -5.52 9.67
C LEU A 129 21.18 -6.29 10.28
N ASP A 130 21.12 -7.63 10.27
CA ASP A 130 22.20 -8.47 10.83
C ASP A 130 23.51 -8.30 10.03
N HIS A 131 23.42 -8.16 8.71
CA HIS A 131 24.58 -7.85 7.87
C HIS A 131 25.20 -6.48 8.20
N ILE A 132 24.37 -5.46 8.41
CA ILE A 132 24.83 -4.12 8.85
C ILE A 132 25.50 -4.20 10.22
N LEU A 133 24.87 -4.86 11.20
CA LEU A 133 25.40 -4.97 12.56
C LEU A 133 26.72 -5.76 12.62
N THR A 134 26.85 -6.82 11.81
CA THR A 134 28.06 -7.67 11.77
C THR A 134 29.28 -6.94 11.22
N THR A 135 29.11 -5.83 10.50
CA THR A 135 30.25 -4.98 10.08
C THR A 135 31.01 -4.39 11.26
N GLY A 136 30.37 -4.28 12.43
CA GLY A 136 30.91 -3.61 13.59
C GLY A 136 31.01 -2.09 13.43
N GLY A 137 30.39 -1.48 12.40
CA GLY A 137 30.32 -0.03 12.24
C GLY A 137 29.31 0.65 13.17
N ILE A 138 28.27 -0.08 13.59
CA ILE A 138 27.23 0.41 14.51
C ILE A 138 27.68 0.21 15.96
N LYS A 139 27.96 1.29 16.66
CA LYS A 139 28.49 1.28 18.03
C LYS A 139 27.85 2.37 18.89
N ALA A 140 27.97 2.21 20.21
CA ALA A 140 27.46 3.14 21.21
C ALA A 140 28.09 4.55 21.17
N ASN A 141 29.22 4.74 20.47
CA ASN A 141 29.80 6.08 20.29
C ASN A 141 29.08 6.90 19.20
N GLU A 142 28.21 6.26 18.40
CA GLU A 142 27.40 6.90 17.34
C GLU A 142 28.23 7.73 16.35
N ASP A 143 29.47 7.30 16.06
CA ASP A 143 30.34 8.00 15.13
C ASP A 143 29.74 7.95 13.71
N PRO A 144 29.33 9.09 13.12
CA PRO A 144 28.54 9.08 11.90
C PRO A 144 29.26 8.43 10.71
N ASP A 145 30.57 8.62 10.58
CA ASP A 145 31.36 8.06 9.49
C ASP A 145 31.47 6.53 9.61
N GLN A 146 31.70 6.00 10.83
CA GLN A 146 31.69 4.55 11.08
C GLN A 146 30.31 3.93 10.83
N VAL A 147 29.23 4.63 11.21
CA VAL A 147 27.87 4.14 11.00
C VAL A 147 27.53 4.09 9.52
N LYS A 148 27.83 5.17 8.76
CA LYS A 148 27.63 5.21 7.31
C LYS A 148 28.40 4.11 6.59
N GLU A 149 29.68 3.93 6.92
CA GLU A 149 30.49 2.89 6.30
C GLU A 149 30.00 1.48 6.68
N GLY A 150 29.56 1.27 7.93
CA GLY A 150 28.97 0.00 8.36
C GLY A 150 27.68 -0.34 7.62
N ILE A 151 26.82 0.66 7.37
CA ILE A 151 25.61 0.50 6.54
C ILE A 151 26.01 0.14 5.11
N ARG A 152 26.92 0.91 4.51
CA ARG A 152 27.41 0.68 3.15
C ARG A 152 27.97 -0.73 2.99
N GLU A 153 28.90 -1.15 3.85
CA GLU A 153 29.47 -2.51 3.80
C GLU A 153 28.45 -3.61 4.11
N GLY A 154 27.43 -3.32 4.93
CA GLY A 154 26.31 -4.22 5.17
C GLY A 154 25.54 -4.53 3.89
N PHE A 155 25.18 -3.49 3.12
CA PHE A 155 24.51 -3.62 1.83
C PHE A 155 25.37 -4.35 0.79
N LEU A 156 26.64 -3.98 0.65
CA LEU A 156 27.53 -4.67 -0.29
C LEU A 156 27.76 -6.12 0.13
N GLY A 157 27.84 -6.38 1.44
CA GLY A 157 28.03 -7.69 2.03
C GLY A 157 26.85 -8.63 1.81
N ILE A 158 25.62 -8.18 2.06
CA ILE A 158 24.41 -8.99 1.83
C ILE A 158 24.21 -9.26 0.35
N ASP A 159 24.44 -8.28 -0.53
CA ASP A 159 24.30 -8.47 -1.98
C ASP A 159 25.30 -9.51 -2.52
N ARG A 160 26.57 -9.46 -2.09
CA ARG A 160 27.57 -10.49 -2.41
C ARG A 160 27.18 -11.86 -1.85
N HIS A 161 26.58 -11.90 -0.67
CA HIS A 161 26.15 -13.13 -0.03
C HIS A 161 25.00 -13.77 -0.83
N MET A 162 23.96 -13.00 -1.13
CA MET A 162 22.82 -13.45 -1.94
C MET A 162 23.25 -13.86 -3.34
N HIS A 163 24.19 -13.15 -3.99
CA HIS A 163 24.68 -13.55 -5.32
C HIS A 163 25.30 -14.96 -5.31
N LYS A 164 26.07 -15.30 -4.26
CA LYS A 164 26.62 -16.66 -4.09
C LYS A 164 25.54 -17.70 -3.82
N MET A 165 24.53 -17.36 -3.01
CA MET A 165 23.40 -18.24 -2.72
C MET A 165 22.53 -18.48 -3.96
N ALA A 166 22.19 -17.43 -4.70
CA ALA A 166 21.34 -17.50 -5.89
C ALA A 166 21.90 -18.47 -6.94
N ARG A 167 23.22 -18.47 -7.17
CA ARG A 167 23.89 -19.41 -8.08
C ARG A 167 23.87 -20.86 -7.59
N LYS A 168 23.84 -21.08 -6.28
CA LYS A 168 23.87 -22.41 -5.66
C LYS A 168 22.47 -23.01 -5.53
N ASP A 169 21.52 -22.19 -5.11
CA ASP A 169 20.18 -22.60 -4.71
C ASP A 169 19.11 -22.24 -5.76
N ASN A 170 19.54 -21.77 -6.95
CA ASN A 170 18.70 -21.44 -8.10
C ASN A 170 17.53 -20.51 -7.75
N TRP A 171 17.87 -19.37 -7.13
CA TRP A 171 16.89 -18.31 -6.82
C TRP A 171 16.26 -17.77 -8.10
N ASP A 172 15.09 -17.15 -7.94
CA ASP A 172 14.49 -16.34 -9.01
C ASP A 172 15.41 -15.14 -9.36
N ARG A 173 15.04 -14.42 -10.42
CA ARG A 173 15.78 -13.24 -10.88
C ARG A 173 15.30 -11.96 -10.19
N SER A 174 14.79 -12.08 -8.96
CA SER A 174 14.25 -10.94 -8.25
C SER A 174 15.33 -9.92 -7.88
N GLY A 175 14.88 -8.70 -7.72
CA GLY A 175 15.60 -7.64 -7.04
C GLY A 175 14.71 -7.02 -5.97
N SER A 176 15.29 -6.13 -5.19
CA SER A 176 14.52 -5.32 -4.26
C SER A 176 15.18 -3.99 -3.97
N THR A 177 14.35 -2.95 -3.87
CA THR A 177 14.74 -1.68 -3.26
C THR A 177 14.86 -1.82 -1.75
N ALA A 178 15.46 -0.83 -1.09
CA ALA A 178 15.45 -0.72 0.35
C ALA A 178 15.44 0.76 0.76
N ALA A 179 14.32 1.20 1.32
CA ALA A 179 14.25 2.44 2.10
C ALA A 179 14.25 2.07 3.57
N ALA A 180 15.25 2.53 4.32
CA ALA A 180 15.42 2.19 5.72
C ALA A 180 15.84 3.39 6.56
N VAL A 181 15.58 3.31 7.87
CA VAL A 181 16.10 4.25 8.86
C VAL A 181 16.71 3.50 10.03
N MET A 182 17.85 3.98 10.52
CA MET A 182 18.39 3.64 11.84
C MET A 182 18.26 4.86 12.74
N ILE A 183 17.65 4.70 13.90
CA ILE A 183 17.45 5.80 14.86
C ILE A 183 18.27 5.49 16.09
N SER A 184 19.28 6.30 16.38
CA SER A 184 20.06 6.24 17.62
C SER A 184 19.52 7.27 18.62
N PRO A 185 20.02 7.29 19.87
CA PRO A 185 19.75 8.38 20.80
C PRO A 185 19.96 9.78 20.22
N ARG A 186 21.02 10.00 19.42
CA ARG A 186 21.36 11.33 18.89
C ARG A 186 21.00 11.57 17.41
N TYR A 187 20.98 10.54 16.58
CA TYR A 187 20.89 10.69 15.12
C TYR A 187 19.76 9.86 14.51
N ILE A 188 19.28 10.30 13.36
CA ILE A 188 18.48 9.53 12.41
C ILE A 188 19.35 9.34 11.17
N TYR A 189 19.63 8.08 10.83
CA TYR A 189 20.31 7.70 9.61
C TYR A 189 19.28 7.23 8.59
N PHE A 190 19.07 8.03 7.54
CA PHE A 190 18.23 7.67 6.41
C PHE A 190 19.06 6.90 5.39
N ILE A 191 18.53 5.79 4.92
CA ILE A 191 19.23 4.84 4.05
C ILE A 191 18.33 4.58 2.85
N ASN A 192 18.82 4.84 1.64
CA ASN A 192 18.05 4.55 0.43
C ASN A 192 18.86 3.79 -0.62
N CYS A 193 18.25 2.78 -1.22
CA CYS A 193 18.76 2.04 -2.36
C CYS A 193 17.57 1.65 -3.26
N GLY A 194 17.32 2.43 -4.30
CA GLY A 194 16.13 2.32 -5.14
C GLY A 194 15.22 3.54 -5.07
N ASP A 195 13.94 3.36 -5.38
CA ASP A 195 12.92 4.40 -5.51
C ASP A 195 11.75 4.28 -4.51
N SER A 196 11.85 3.35 -3.55
CA SER A 196 11.21 3.59 -2.25
C SER A 196 11.76 4.87 -1.64
N ARG A 197 10.96 5.52 -0.79
CA ARG A 197 11.33 6.82 -0.22
C ARG A 197 11.01 6.92 1.26
N THR A 198 11.83 7.69 1.95
CA THR A 198 11.59 8.09 3.34
C THR A 198 11.59 9.62 3.46
N PHE A 199 10.71 10.18 4.29
CA PHE A 199 10.79 11.60 4.70
C PHE A 199 10.67 11.79 6.20
N LEU A 200 11.17 12.93 6.70
CA LEU A 200 11.03 13.41 8.08
C LEU A 200 10.14 14.66 8.14
N CYS A 201 9.13 14.61 9.00
CA CYS A 201 8.30 15.75 9.36
C CYS A 201 8.81 16.39 10.66
N HIS A 202 9.01 17.70 10.60
CA HIS A 202 9.40 18.53 11.74
C HIS A 202 8.55 19.80 11.71
N ASN A 203 7.85 20.08 12.81
CA ASN A 203 6.95 21.22 12.95
C ASN A 203 5.95 21.37 11.77
N GLY A 204 5.42 20.25 11.28
CA GLY A 204 4.47 20.20 10.16
C GLY A 204 5.04 20.47 8.77
N GLN A 205 6.36 20.40 8.58
CA GLN A 205 7.01 20.53 7.28
C GLN A 205 7.90 19.33 6.99
N VAL A 206 8.03 18.96 5.71
CA VAL A 206 9.03 17.98 5.28
C VAL A 206 10.41 18.65 5.29
N VAL A 207 11.24 18.31 6.27
CA VAL A 207 12.59 18.89 6.42
C VAL A 207 13.68 18.08 5.74
N PHE A 208 13.38 16.81 5.45
CA PHE A 208 14.29 15.91 4.76
C PHE A 208 13.51 14.80 4.06
N TYR A 209 13.98 14.36 2.90
CA TYR A 209 13.54 13.13 2.24
C TYR A 209 14.69 12.52 1.43
N THR A 210 14.67 11.20 1.25
CA THR A 210 15.66 10.49 0.44
C THR A 210 15.43 10.72 -1.05
N GLU A 211 16.50 10.80 -1.85
CA GLU A 211 16.38 10.91 -3.31
C GLU A 211 16.18 9.54 -3.95
N ASP A 212 15.21 9.42 -4.86
CA ASP A 212 14.94 8.19 -5.59
C ASP A 212 16.04 7.89 -6.62
N HIS A 213 16.48 6.64 -6.67
CA HIS A 213 17.52 6.18 -7.60
C HIS A 213 16.93 5.76 -8.94
N LYS A 214 16.56 6.72 -9.77
CA LYS A 214 16.01 6.47 -11.12
C LYS A 214 17.12 6.42 -12.19
N PRO A 215 17.03 5.52 -13.21
CA PRO A 215 18.03 5.37 -14.27
C PRO A 215 18.36 6.65 -15.05
N PHE A 216 17.43 7.59 -15.13
CA PHE A 216 17.63 8.86 -15.84
C PHE A 216 18.33 9.94 -15.00
N ASN A 217 18.58 9.70 -13.71
CA ASN A 217 19.36 10.62 -12.88
C ASN A 217 20.80 10.72 -13.41
N PRO A 218 21.43 11.91 -13.42
CA PRO A 218 22.71 12.10 -14.11
C PRO A 218 23.82 11.12 -13.70
N ARG A 219 24.04 10.91 -12.39
CA ARG A 219 25.06 9.99 -11.87
C ARG A 219 24.75 8.54 -12.18
N GLU A 220 23.49 8.15 -12.08
CA GLU A 220 23.04 6.78 -12.35
C GLU A 220 23.18 6.46 -13.84
N LYS A 221 22.74 7.37 -14.70
CA LYS A 221 22.86 7.26 -16.16
C LYS A 221 24.31 7.14 -16.60
N GLU A 222 25.19 7.97 -16.03
CA GLU A 222 26.63 7.91 -16.30
C GLU A 222 27.21 6.53 -15.92
N ARG A 223 26.90 6.03 -14.72
CA ARG A 223 27.31 4.68 -14.29
C ARG A 223 26.82 3.60 -15.25
N ILE A 224 25.53 3.62 -15.61
CA ILE A 224 24.91 2.64 -16.53
C ILE A 224 25.61 2.66 -17.89
N GLN A 225 25.88 3.83 -18.46
CA GLN A 225 26.58 3.97 -19.75
C GLN A 225 28.03 3.50 -19.66
N ASN A 226 28.72 3.83 -18.57
CA ASN A 226 30.08 3.40 -18.30
C ASN A 226 30.20 1.87 -18.12
N ALA A 227 29.15 1.21 -17.64
CA ALA A 227 29.02 -0.23 -17.56
C ALA A 227 28.60 -0.90 -18.89
N GLY A 228 28.45 -0.13 -19.97
CA GLY A 228 28.10 -0.63 -21.31
C GLY A 228 26.60 -0.75 -21.58
N GLY A 229 25.75 -0.25 -20.67
CA GLY A 229 24.30 -0.22 -20.84
C GLY A 229 23.77 1.07 -21.46
N SER A 230 22.44 1.17 -21.50
CA SER A 230 21.72 2.34 -21.99
C SER A 230 20.52 2.65 -21.10
N VAL A 231 20.02 3.89 -21.19
CA VAL A 231 18.78 4.31 -20.52
C VAL A 231 17.77 4.68 -21.60
N THR A 232 16.75 3.84 -21.74
CA THR A 232 15.71 3.93 -22.77
C THR A 232 14.35 3.94 -22.10
N LEU A 233 13.50 4.92 -22.44
CA LEU A 233 12.18 5.09 -21.80
C LEU A 233 12.27 5.06 -20.26
N GLN A 234 13.25 5.76 -19.69
CA GLN A 234 13.52 5.82 -18.24
C GLN A 234 13.96 4.49 -17.59
N ARG A 235 14.25 3.45 -18.38
CA ARG A 235 14.64 2.11 -17.91
C ARG A 235 16.04 1.71 -18.36
N ILE A 236 16.74 0.92 -17.55
CA ILE A 236 18.02 0.30 -17.91
C ILE A 236 17.76 -0.71 -19.03
N ASN A 237 18.40 -0.49 -20.18
CA ASN A 237 18.24 -1.30 -21.39
C ASN A 237 16.76 -1.51 -21.80
N GLY A 238 15.88 -0.56 -21.44
CA GLY A 238 14.44 -0.66 -21.71
C GLY A 238 13.66 -1.60 -20.77
N SER A 239 14.31 -2.22 -19.78
CA SER A 239 13.70 -3.24 -18.91
C SER A 239 13.45 -2.73 -17.49
N LEU A 240 14.51 -2.41 -16.73
CA LEU A 240 14.40 -2.13 -15.29
C LEU A 240 14.23 -0.63 -14.98
N ALA A 241 13.23 -0.27 -14.18
CA ALA A 241 12.89 1.13 -13.87
C ALA A 241 13.68 1.72 -12.68
N VAL A 242 14.40 0.88 -11.93
CA VAL A 242 15.28 1.30 -10.84
C VAL A 242 16.74 1.23 -11.27
N SER A 243 17.56 2.13 -10.73
CA SER A 243 19.00 2.12 -10.97
C SER A 243 19.81 1.52 -9.83
N ARG A 244 19.23 1.42 -8.64
CA ARG A 244 19.86 0.78 -7.49
C ARG A 244 18.90 -0.20 -6.86
N ALA A 245 19.43 -1.37 -6.49
CA ALA A 245 18.70 -2.44 -5.87
C ALA A 245 19.67 -3.50 -5.33
N LEU A 246 19.23 -4.24 -4.32
CA LEU A 246 19.80 -5.52 -3.95
C LEU A 246 19.25 -6.60 -4.89
N GLY A 247 20.00 -7.66 -5.18
CA GLY A 247 19.56 -8.66 -6.16
C GLY A 247 19.87 -8.24 -7.59
N ASP A 248 18.98 -8.49 -8.56
CA ASP A 248 19.16 -8.13 -9.97
C ASP A 248 20.52 -8.58 -10.55
N PHE A 249 20.94 -9.80 -10.22
CA PHE A 249 22.31 -10.23 -10.47
C PHE A 249 22.70 -10.24 -11.95
N ASP A 250 21.74 -10.46 -12.85
CA ASP A 250 21.93 -10.36 -14.31
C ASP A 250 22.43 -8.97 -14.76
N PHE A 251 22.14 -7.91 -13.98
CA PHE A 251 22.61 -6.54 -14.23
C PHE A 251 23.95 -6.22 -13.53
N LYS A 252 24.57 -7.21 -12.88
CA LYS A 252 25.76 -7.07 -12.04
C LYS A 252 26.93 -7.97 -12.49
N GLU A 253 26.93 -8.40 -13.75
CA GLU A 253 27.95 -9.30 -14.33
C GLU A 253 28.92 -8.60 -15.31
N VAL A 254 29.10 -7.28 -15.20
CA VAL A 254 30.08 -6.56 -16.03
C VAL A 254 31.48 -6.78 -15.47
N ASP A 255 32.26 -7.64 -16.14
CA ASP A 255 33.58 -8.13 -15.69
C ASP A 255 34.61 -7.03 -15.36
N TRP A 256 34.57 -5.89 -16.06
CA TRP A 256 35.53 -4.80 -15.88
C TRP A 256 35.07 -3.70 -14.92
N ARG A 257 33.96 -3.92 -14.20
CA ARG A 257 33.40 -2.94 -13.26
C ARG A 257 33.34 -3.52 -11.84
N PRO A 258 33.70 -2.74 -10.81
CA PRO A 258 33.45 -3.15 -9.43
C PRO A 258 31.94 -3.23 -9.14
N GLN A 259 31.58 -3.81 -7.99
CA GLN A 259 30.19 -4.07 -7.57
C GLN A 259 29.30 -2.81 -7.64
N THR A 260 29.84 -1.64 -7.29
CA THR A 260 29.08 -0.37 -7.24
C THR A 260 29.03 0.38 -8.58
N GLU A 261 29.79 -0.08 -9.59
CA GLU A 261 29.82 0.50 -10.94
C GLU A 261 29.15 -0.42 -11.99
N GLN A 262 28.30 -1.34 -11.53
CA GLN A 262 27.49 -2.21 -12.39
C GLN A 262 26.31 -1.45 -13.02
N LEU A 263 25.53 -2.10 -13.89
CA LEU A 263 24.32 -1.49 -14.45
C LEU A 263 23.34 -1.12 -13.33
N VAL A 264 23.15 -2.03 -12.37
CA VAL A 264 22.40 -1.82 -11.12
C VAL A 264 23.38 -1.81 -9.96
N SER A 265 23.39 -0.76 -9.14
CA SER A 265 24.27 -0.69 -7.97
C SER A 265 23.54 -1.12 -6.70
N PRO A 266 24.16 -1.93 -5.82
CA PRO A 266 23.63 -2.21 -4.48
C PRO A 266 24.04 -1.15 -3.44
N GLU A 267 24.80 -0.12 -3.83
CA GLU A 267 25.34 0.88 -2.91
C GLU A 267 24.23 1.82 -2.40
N PRO A 268 23.96 1.84 -1.07
CA PRO A 268 22.97 2.73 -0.50
C PRO A 268 23.52 4.16 -0.43
N GLU A 269 22.62 5.13 -0.50
CA GLU A 269 22.90 6.48 -0.03
C GLU A 269 22.50 6.58 1.45
N VAL A 270 23.38 7.16 2.27
CA VAL A 270 23.19 7.27 3.73
C VAL A 270 23.33 8.72 4.17
N TYR A 271 22.29 9.25 4.79
CA TYR A 271 22.23 10.60 5.32
C TYR A 271 22.06 10.57 6.83
N GLU A 272 22.80 11.41 7.54
CA GLU A 272 22.72 11.58 8.99
C GLU A 272 22.09 12.91 9.34
N LEU A 273 21.05 12.88 10.16
CA LEU A 273 20.42 14.06 10.75
C LEU A 273 20.47 13.96 12.27
N GLU A 274 20.84 15.04 12.95
CA GLU A 274 20.76 15.12 14.40
C GLU A 274 19.29 15.24 14.83
N ARG A 275 18.89 14.47 15.83
CA ARG A 275 17.52 14.45 16.35
C ARG A 275 17.19 15.73 17.08
N THR A 276 15.94 16.16 16.96
CA THR A 276 15.43 17.31 17.68
C THR A 276 14.13 16.95 18.43
N PRO A 277 13.83 17.60 19.56
CA PRO A 277 12.54 17.42 20.24
C PRO A 277 11.31 17.84 19.41
N GLN A 278 11.53 18.56 18.30
CA GLN A 278 10.51 19.03 17.37
C GLN A 278 10.26 18.05 16.22
N ASP A 279 11.03 16.96 16.13
CA ASP A 279 10.75 15.87 15.20
C ASP A 279 9.40 15.25 15.57
N GLU A 280 8.50 15.14 14.59
CA GLU A 280 7.12 14.74 14.84
C GLU A 280 6.89 13.30 14.40
N PHE A 281 7.16 13.01 13.13
CA PHE A 281 7.07 11.67 12.58
C PHE A 281 7.93 11.54 11.33
N LEU A 282 8.28 10.31 10.96
CA LEU A 282 8.83 9.97 9.65
C LEU A 282 7.98 8.91 8.97
N VAL A 283 8.09 8.84 7.65
CA VAL A 283 7.35 7.90 6.82
C VAL A 283 8.33 7.18 5.90
N LEU A 284 8.26 5.84 5.88
CA LEU A 284 8.91 5.01 4.86
C LEU A 284 7.81 4.37 4.01
N ALA A 285 7.93 4.40 2.68
CA ALA A 285 7.00 3.69 1.81
C ALA A 285 7.64 3.30 0.47
N CYS A 286 7.02 2.32 -0.20
CA CYS A 286 7.32 1.97 -1.60
C CYS A 286 6.73 2.98 -2.58
N ASP A 287 7.10 2.87 -3.86
CA ASP A 287 6.63 3.80 -4.91
C ASP A 287 5.12 3.71 -5.16
N GLY A 288 4.47 2.59 -4.80
CA GLY A 288 3.02 2.46 -4.77
C GLY A 288 2.29 3.52 -3.93
N VAL A 289 3.00 4.17 -2.99
CA VAL A 289 2.54 5.41 -2.32
C VAL A 289 2.99 6.66 -3.08
N TRP A 290 4.29 6.77 -3.39
CA TRP A 290 4.90 8.00 -3.90
C TRP A 290 4.50 8.39 -5.32
N ASP A 291 4.05 7.43 -6.13
CA ASP A 291 3.47 7.66 -7.44
C ASP A 291 2.04 8.22 -7.33
N ALA A 292 1.36 8.01 -6.20
CA ALA A 292 -0.01 8.47 -5.96
C ALA A 292 -0.07 9.80 -5.20
N ILE A 293 0.86 10.06 -4.29
CA ILE A 293 0.84 11.25 -3.43
C ILE A 293 2.25 11.83 -3.18
N GLY A 294 2.37 13.15 -3.27
CA GLY A 294 3.63 13.85 -3.04
C GLY A 294 4.00 13.98 -1.55
N ASN A 295 5.29 14.24 -1.27
CA ASN A 295 5.82 14.32 0.09
C ASN A 295 5.03 15.29 0.99
N GLU A 296 4.83 16.54 0.54
CA GLU A 296 4.14 17.57 1.32
C GLU A 296 2.65 17.27 1.51
N GLU A 297 2.01 16.70 0.49
CA GLU A 297 0.61 16.29 0.56
C GLU A 297 0.42 15.16 1.58
N LEU A 298 1.28 14.14 1.54
CA LEU A 298 1.22 13.03 2.48
C LEU A 298 1.57 13.47 3.92
N CYS A 299 2.57 14.35 4.06
CA CYS A 299 2.93 14.94 5.34
C CYS A 299 1.75 15.70 5.97
N ALA A 300 1.12 16.59 5.20
CA ALA A 300 -0.05 17.34 5.67
C ALA A 300 -1.23 16.42 6.01
N PHE A 301 -1.46 15.39 5.20
CA PHE A 301 -2.50 14.41 5.43
C PHE A 301 -2.28 13.64 6.74
N ILE A 302 -1.11 13.02 6.93
CA ILE A 302 -0.79 12.25 8.14
C ILE A 302 -0.85 13.14 9.38
N ARG A 303 -0.27 14.35 9.32
CA ARG A 303 -0.34 15.33 10.41
C ARG A 303 -1.78 15.65 10.80
N ASN A 304 -2.65 15.84 9.81
CA ASN A 304 -4.07 16.09 10.06
C ASN A 304 -4.77 14.86 10.66
N ARG A 305 -4.44 13.64 10.22
CA ARG A 305 -5.01 12.40 10.78
C ARG A 305 -4.58 12.11 12.21
N LEU A 306 -3.33 12.39 12.57
CA LEU A 306 -2.82 12.28 13.94
C LEU A 306 -3.58 13.18 14.95
N GLN A 307 -4.23 14.25 14.48
CA GLN A 307 -5.04 15.12 15.33
C GLN A 307 -6.47 14.61 15.60
N VAL A 308 -6.90 13.56 14.91
CA VAL A 308 -8.27 13.00 15.03
C VAL A 308 -8.30 11.50 15.29
N CYS A 309 -7.16 10.82 15.18
CA CYS A 309 -7.03 9.38 15.35
C CYS A 309 -5.74 9.07 16.13
N ASP A 310 -5.86 8.28 17.19
CA ASP A 310 -4.73 7.80 18.00
C ASP A 310 -4.22 6.41 17.56
N ASP A 311 -4.97 5.70 16.72
CA ASP A 311 -4.55 4.42 16.14
C ASP A 311 -3.74 4.64 14.85
N LEU A 312 -2.42 4.48 14.95
CA LEU A 312 -1.51 4.62 13.80
C LEU A 312 -1.81 3.61 12.67
N ARG A 313 -2.39 2.43 12.97
CA ARG A 313 -2.75 1.44 11.95
C ARG A 313 -3.90 1.94 11.09
N ASP A 314 -4.85 2.64 11.69
CA ASP A 314 -5.97 3.25 10.97
C ASP A 314 -5.47 4.39 10.08
N ILE A 315 -4.45 5.14 10.51
CA ILE A 315 -3.82 6.17 9.67
C ILE A 315 -3.08 5.53 8.50
N CYS A 316 -2.27 4.48 8.71
CA CYS A 316 -1.62 3.75 7.63
C CYS A 316 -2.65 3.18 6.63
N THR A 317 -3.76 2.63 7.13
CA THR A 317 -4.87 2.13 6.30
C THR A 317 -5.49 3.23 5.45
N GLN A 318 -5.77 4.39 6.04
CA GLN A 318 -6.29 5.56 5.31
C GLN A 318 -5.33 6.05 4.22
N VAL A 319 -4.01 5.99 4.45
CA VAL A 319 -3.02 6.33 3.42
C VAL A 319 -3.06 5.32 2.26
N ILE A 320 -3.12 4.02 2.56
CA ILE A 320 -3.22 2.98 1.53
C ILE A 320 -4.49 3.18 0.68
N ASP A 321 -5.65 3.39 1.32
CA ASP A 321 -6.91 3.62 0.62
C ASP A 321 -6.87 4.90 -0.22
N LEU A 322 -6.27 5.97 0.31
CA LEU A 322 -6.06 7.21 -0.45
C LEU A 322 -5.21 6.98 -1.70
N CYS A 323 -4.10 6.23 -1.60
CA CYS A 323 -3.23 5.94 -2.75
C CYS A 323 -3.96 5.09 -3.80
N LEU A 324 -4.71 4.07 -3.35
CA LEU A 324 -5.56 3.25 -4.21
C LEU A 324 -6.61 4.10 -4.94
N TYR A 325 -7.28 5.01 -4.24
CA TYR A 325 -8.30 5.89 -4.82
C TYR A 325 -7.73 6.97 -5.74
N LYS A 326 -6.47 7.37 -5.54
CA LYS A 326 -5.71 8.22 -6.45
C LYS A 326 -5.17 7.48 -7.68
N GLY A 327 -5.36 6.15 -7.74
CA GLY A 327 -5.08 5.35 -8.93
C GLY A 327 -3.80 4.51 -8.85
N SER A 328 -3.23 4.30 -7.66
CA SER A 328 -2.12 3.36 -7.50
C SER A 328 -2.54 1.95 -7.93
N LEU A 329 -1.75 1.36 -8.84
CA LEU A 329 -1.93 0.01 -9.36
C LEU A 329 -0.89 -0.98 -8.79
N ASP A 330 -0.12 -0.54 -7.80
CA ASP A 330 1.00 -1.32 -7.26
C ASP A 330 0.68 -2.03 -5.94
N ASN A 331 1.63 -2.81 -5.44
CA ASN A 331 1.73 -3.10 -4.01
C ASN A 331 1.94 -1.79 -3.24
N ILE A 332 1.36 -1.71 -2.04
CA ILE A 332 1.42 -0.49 -1.24
C ILE A 332 1.82 -0.86 0.17
N SER A 333 3.02 -0.47 0.58
CA SER A 333 3.54 -0.63 1.93
C SER A 333 3.98 0.70 2.52
N ILE A 334 3.59 0.97 3.76
CA ILE A 334 3.92 2.19 4.48
C ILE A 334 4.24 1.89 5.95
N ILE A 335 5.27 2.53 6.47
CA ILE A 335 5.61 2.60 7.89
C ILE A 335 5.53 4.06 8.32
N ILE A 336 4.76 4.34 9.38
CA ILE A 336 4.74 5.63 10.06
C ILE A 336 5.41 5.45 11.41
N VAL A 337 6.44 6.23 11.70
CA VAL A 337 7.12 6.25 13.00
C VAL A 337 6.93 7.62 13.63
N CYS A 338 6.23 7.68 14.76
CA CYS A 338 5.98 8.88 15.54
C CYS A 338 7.02 9.03 16.66
N PHE A 339 7.54 10.25 16.77
CA PHE A 339 8.38 10.71 17.87
C PHE A 339 7.52 11.36 18.97
N PRO A 340 8.09 11.67 20.15
CA PRO A 340 7.37 12.38 21.20
C PRO A 340 6.79 13.74 20.78
N GLY A 341 7.34 14.38 19.74
CA GLY A 341 6.84 15.63 19.18
C GLY A 341 5.61 15.47 18.27
N ALA A 342 5.15 14.25 17.98
CA ALA A 342 4.00 14.01 17.12
C ALA A 342 2.73 14.73 17.63
N PRO A 343 1.90 15.28 16.71
CA PRO A 343 0.57 15.77 17.05
C PRO A 343 -0.23 14.75 17.84
N GLN A 344 -0.99 15.27 18.79
CA GLN A 344 -1.92 14.49 19.58
C GLN A 344 -3.34 14.80 19.15
N VAL A 345 -4.25 13.86 19.41
CA VAL A 345 -5.67 14.05 19.18
C VAL A 345 -6.17 15.29 19.92
N SER A 346 -6.94 16.13 19.22
CA SER A 346 -7.50 17.36 19.79
C SER A 346 -9.00 17.41 19.61
N GLN A 347 -9.72 17.90 20.64
CA GLN A 347 -11.17 18.00 20.60
C GLN A 347 -11.67 18.92 19.48
N GLU A 348 -10.92 19.98 19.18
CA GLU A 348 -11.22 20.89 18.08
C GLU A 348 -11.11 20.21 16.71
N ALA A 349 -10.08 19.39 16.49
CA ALA A 349 -9.94 18.64 15.24
C ALA A 349 -11.03 17.57 15.10
N LEU A 350 -11.37 16.87 16.18
CA LEU A 350 -12.48 15.90 16.20
C LEU A 350 -13.82 16.55 15.85
N GLN A 351 -14.11 17.73 16.40
CA GLN A 351 -15.33 18.47 16.07
C GLN A 351 -15.35 18.89 14.59
N ARG A 352 -14.24 19.43 14.07
CA ARG A 352 -14.13 19.80 12.65
C ARG A 352 -14.30 18.61 11.72
N GLU A 353 -13.77 17.44 12.08
CA GLU A 353 -13.95 16.21 11.32
C GLU A 353 -15.43 15.78 11.31
N ALA A 354 -16.09 15.78 12.46
CA ALA A 354 -17.51 15.42 12.56
C ALA A 354 -18.41 16.38 11.76
N ASP A 355 -18.14 17.69 11.84
CA ASP A 355 -18.87 18.72 11.08
C ASP A 355 -18.69 18.52 9.57
N LEU A 356 -17.47 18.19 9.11
CA LEU A 356 -17.18 17.88 7.71
C LEU A 356 -17.92 16.62 7.25
N GLU A 357 -17.89 15.54 8.02
CA GLU A 357 -18.60 14.30 7.67
C GLU A 357 -20.10 14.50 7.59
N GLN A 358 -20.68 15.29 8.51
CA GLN A 358 -22.09 15.67 8.45
C GLN A 358 -22.38 16.51 7.19
N HIS A 359 -21.49 17.44 6.84
CA HIS A 359 -21.65 18.23 5.62
C HIS A 359 -21.62 17.37 4.36
N ILE A 360 -20.73 16.38 4.30
CA ILE A 360 -20.65 15.40 3.19
C ILE A 360 -21.93 14.56 3.13
N ASP A 361 -22.44 14.05 4.26
CA ASP A 361 -23.70 13.28 4.31
C ASP A 361 -24.86 14.10 3.74
N MET A 362 -25.00 15.37 4.14
CA MET A 362 -26.03 16.28 3.63
C MET A 362 -25.88 16.57 2.12
N LYS A 363 -24.64 16.71 1.63
CA LYS A 363 -24.37 16.92 0.20
C LYS A 363 -24.74 15.70 -0.63
N VAL A 364 -24.34 14.50 -0.20
CA VAL A 364 -24.73 13.24 -0.83
C VAL A 364 -26.26 13.10 -0.88
N GLU A 365 -26.96 13.44 0.20
CA GLU A 365 -28.42 13.42 0.23
C GLU A 365 -29.03 14.40 -0.79
N GLY A 366 -28.51 15.63 -0.85
CA GLY A 366 -28.96 16.67 -1.78
C GLY A 366 -28.78 16.27 -3.25
N ASP A 367 -27.60 15.75 -3.59
CA ASP A 367 -27.28 15.26 -4.93
C ASP A 367 -28.20 14.11 -5.33
N TRP A 368 -28.41 13.18 -4.40
CA TRP A 368 -29.33 12.06 -4.59
C TRP A 368 -30.75 12.54 -4.88
N MET A 369 -31.30 13.46 -4.08
CA MET A 369 -32.63 14.01 -4.28
C MET A 369 -32.78 14.77 -5.60
N MET A 370 -31.75 15.54 -5.98
CA MET A 370 -31.74 16.32 -7.22
C MET A 370 -31.82 15.42 -8.45
N MET A 371 -31.03 14.34 -8.50
CA MET A 371 -31.01 13.43 -9.65
C MET A 371 -32.30 12.64 -9.77
N ARG A 372 -32.87 12.22 -8.64
CA ARG A 372 -34.17 11.57 -8.62
C ARG A 372 -35.30 12.47 -9.14
N SER A 373 -35.21 13.78 -8.95
CA SER A 373 -36.18 14.72 -9.53
C SER A 373 -36.11 14.79 -11.06
N LYS A 374 -35.03 14.29 -11.67
CA LYS A 374 -34.80 14.19 -13.11
C LYS A 374 -35.05 12.78 -13.68
N ASP A 375 -35.59 11.86 -12.88
CA ASP A 375 -35.83 10.45 -13.23
C ASP A 375 -34.53 9.67 -13.55
N GLU A 376 -33.41 10.12 -12.97
CA GLU A 376 -32.11 9.44 -13.03
C GLU A 376 -31.80 8.82 -11.65
N ASP A 377 -31.47 7.52 -11.62
CA ASP A 377 -30.89 6.89 -10.43
C ASP A 377 -29.38 7.14 -10.42
N PRO A 378 -28.86 7.98 -9.50
CA PRO A 378 -27.46 8.34 -9.51
C PRO A 378 -26.62 7.13 -9.14
N ASP A 379 -25.66 6.78 -9.99
CA ASP A 379 -24.63 5.84 -9.58
C ASP A 379 -23.62 6.53 -8.64
N LEU A 380 -22.96 5.74 -7.79
CA LEU A 380 -21.98 6.23 -6.80
C LEU A 380 -20.87 7.06 -7.46
N LEU A 381 -20.48 6.73 -8.69
CA LEU A 381 -19.43 7.44 -9.40
C LEU A 381 -19.85 8.85 -9.81
N TYR A 382 -21.11 9.01 -10.22
CA TYR A 382 -21.65 10.32 -10.51
C TYR A 382 -21.63 11.19 -9.24
N VAL A 383 -22.07 10.64 -8.10
CA VAL A 383 -22.02 11.36 -6.81
C VAL A 383 -20.59 11.77 -6.46
N ILE A 384 -19.63 10.84 -6.56
CA ILE A 384 -18.21 11.14 -6.29
C ILE A 384 -17.69 12.23 -7.23
N LYS A 385 -17.99 12.15 -8.54
CA LYS A 385 -17.56 13.15 -9.53
C LYS A 385 -18.18 14.51 -9.27
N PHE A 386 -19.45 14.55 -8.87
CA PHE A 386 -20.16 15.77 -8.57
C PHE A 386 -19.55 16.45 -7.34
N LEU A 387 -19.39 15.70 -6.24
CA LEU A 387 -18.72 16.21 -5.03
C LEU A 387 -17.28 16.66 -5.29
N ALA A 388 -16.54 15.96 -6.16
CA ALA A 388 -15.20 16.36 -6.55
C ALA A 388 -15.13 17.64 -7.38
N ALA A 389 -16.24 18.05 -8.00
CA ALA A 389 -16.35 19.32 -8.74
C ALA A 389 -16.77 20.49 -7.83
N GLU A 390 -17.20 20.22 -6.59
CA GLU A 390 -17.58 21.25 -5.63
C GLU A 390 -16.43 21.67 -4.71
N GLU A 391 -16.44 22.94 -4.29
CA GLU A 391 -15.56 23.41 -3.23
C GLU A 391 -16.14 23.05 -1.86
N ILE A 392 -15.60 22.01 -1.25
CA ILE A 392 -15.97 21.57 0.10
C ILE A 392 -14.90 22.08 1.09
N PRO A 393 -15.21 23.06 1.97
CA PRO A 393 -14.24 23.58 2.92
C PRO A 393 -13.91 22.57 4.02
N GLY A 394 -12.69 22.61 4.52
CA GLY A 394 -12.27 21.79 5.66
C GLY A 394 -11.81 20.36 5.32
N LEU A 395 -11.75 19.99 4.03
CA LEU A 395 -11.22 18.71 3.59
C LEU A 395 -9.79 18.46 4.12
N PRO A 396 -9.42 17.19 4.41
CA PRO A 396 -8.07 16.85 4.84
C PRO A 396 -7.02 17.32 3.82
N PRO A 397 -6.00 18.10 4.23
CA PRO A 397 -4.97 18.58 3.32
C PRO A 397 -4.19 17.40 2.71
N GLY A 398 -3.82 17.51 1.43
CA GLY A 398 -3.20 16.44 0.64
C GLY A 398 -4.13 15.29 0.22
N GLY A 399 -5.04 14.89 1.12
CA GLY A 399 -6.04 13.86 0.86
C GLY A 399 -7.25 14.34 0.04
N GLY A 400 -7.69 15.58 0.26
CA GLY A 400 -8.86 16.17 -0.39
C GLY A 400 -10.14 15.33 -0.20
N ILE A 401 -11.08 15.48 -1.12
CA ILE A 401 -12.33 14.70 -1.12
C ILE A 401 -12.09 13.20 -1.28
N THR A 402 -11.00 12.81 -1.97
CA THR A 402 -10.61 11.42 -2.19
C THR A 402 -10.37 10.68 -0.87
N SER A 403 -9.78 11.35 0.12
CA SER A 403 -9.58 10.76 1.46
C SER A 403 -10.88 10.53 2.24
N LYS A 404 -11.99 11.14 1.80
CA LYS A 404 -13.33 10.96 2.40
C LYS A 404 -14.22 10.01 1.60
N ARG A 405 -13.66 9.25 0.64
CA ARG A 405 -14.43 8.34 -0.23
C ARG A 405 -15.23 7.31 0.57
N ASP A 406 -14.70 6.75 1.65
CA ASP A 406 -15.44 5.82 2.52
C ASP A 406 -16.64 6.48 3.21
N CYS A 407 -16.49 7.73 3.63
CA CYS A 407 -17.59 8.53 4.19
C CYS A 407 -18.69 8.75 3.14
N ILE A 408 -18.31 9.12 1.92
CA ILE A 408 -19.24 9.29 0.79
C ILE A 408 -19.97 7.97 0.47
N ILE A 409 -19.23 6.85 0.42
CA ILE A 409 -19.80 5.52 0.17
C ILE A 409 -20.79 5.14 1.28
N GLY A 410 -20.44 5.38 2.54
CA GLY A 410 -21.32 5.11 3.68
C GLY A 410 -22.62 5.92 3.63
N ALA A 411 -22.52 7.22 3.36
CA ALA A 411 -23.67 8.11 3.18
C ALA A 411 -24.56 7.63 2.02
N TYR A 412 -23.97 7.35 0.86
CA TYR A 412 -24.68 6.86 -0.33
C TYR A 412 -25.42 5.54 -0.06
N GLN A 413 -24.76 4.57 0.60
CA GLN A 413 -25.37 3.29 0.95
C GLN A 413 -26.55 3.43 1.91
N LYS A 414 -26.44 4.33 2.90
CA LYS A 414 -27.53 4.65 3.83
C LYS A 414 -28.77 5.14 3.08
N HIS A 415 -28.62 5.96 2.05
CA HIS A 415 -29.74 6.42 1.22
C HIS A 415 -30.34 5.30 0.36
N ILE A 416 -29.52 4.46 -0.27
CA ILE A 416 -30.01 3.28 -1.02
C ILE A 416 -30.81 2.32 -0.12
N MET A 417 -30.33 2.06 1.09
CA MET A 417 -31.01 1.16 2.02
C MET A 417 -32.37 1.74 2.48
N ASN A 418 -32.42 3.04 2.77
CA ASN A 418 -33.66 3.72 3.13
C ASN A 418 -34.71 3.66 2.01
N LEU A 419 -34.29 3.68 0.74
CA LEU A 419 -35.20 3.48 -0.40
C LEU A 419 -35.80 2.09 -0.46
N ARG A 420 -34.98 1.05 -0.28
CA ARG A 420 -35.46 -0.34 -0.24
C ARG A 420 -36.48 -0.60 0.87
N THR A 421 -36.40 0.17 1.96
CA THR A 421 -37.40 0.11 3.04
C THR A 421 -38.65 0.95 2.79
N GLN A 422 -38.63 1.87 1.82
CA GLN A 422 -39.76 2.74 1.45
C GLN A 422 -40.52 2.27 0.20
N GLU A 423 -39.99 1.32 -0.58
CA GLU A 423 -40.78 0.63 -1.60
C GLU A 423 -41.86 -0.23 -0.93
N PRO A 424 -43.15 -0.02 -1.23
CA PRO A 424 -44.19 -0.89 -0.71
C PRO A 424 -43.95 -2.30 -1.26
N MET A 425 -44.05 -3.32 -0.40
CA MET A 425 -44.23 -4.71 -0.83
C MET A 425 -45.33 -4.72 -1.88
N VAL A 426 -44.96 -4.81 -3.16
CA VAL A 426 -45.91 -5.09 -4.23
C VAL A 426 -46.40 -6.50 -3.96
N ARG A 427 -47.53 -6.61 -3.24
CA ARG A 427 -48.33 -7.82 -3.18
C ARG A 427 -48.55 -8.23 -4.63
N HIS A 428 -47.85 -9.26 -5.08
CA HIS A 428 -48.19 -9.95 -6.30
C HIS A 428 -49.64 -10.41 -6.13
N SER A 429 -50.54 -9.72 -6.80
CA SER A 429 -51.90 -10.17 -7.02
C SER A 429 -51.82 -11.53 -7.69
N CYS A 430 -52.27 -12.57 -6.99
CA CYS A 430 -52.51 -13.89 -7.56
C CYS A 430 -53.34 -13.73 -8.85
N ILE A 431 -52.70 -13.87 -10.00
CA ILE A 431 -53.39 -14.22 -11.23
C ILE A 431 -53.55 -15.74 -11.19
N SER A 432 -54.80 -16.16 -11.05
CA SER A 432 -55.24 -17.53 -11.16
C SER A 432 -54.85 -18.11 -12.53
N PHE A 433 -54.01 -19.14 -12.54
CA PHE A 433 -53.99 -20.12 -13.61
C PHE A 433 -54.50 -21.45 -13.07
N SER A 434 -55.68 -21.84 -13.55
CA SER A 434 -56.26 -23.16 -13.42
C SER A 434 -55.66 -24.09 -14.46
N HIS A 435 -55.23 -25.29 -14.04
CA HIS A 435 -55.40 -26.62 -14.67
C HIS A 435 -54.52 -27.62 -13.89
N HIS A 436 -55.11 -28.52 -13.10
CA HIS A 436 -55.32 -29.95 -13.44
C HIS A 436 -54.02 -30.74 -13.70
N TYR A 437 -53.55 -31.54 -12.73
CA TYR A 437 -53.75 -33.01 -12.72
C TYR A 437 -52.96 -33.76 -11.61
N TYR A 438 -53.60 -34.83 -11.12
CA TYR A 438 -53.14 -36.04 -10.41
C TYR A 438 -52.74 -36.03 -8.92
N LEU A 439 -53.69 -36.54 -8.13
CA LEU A 439 -53.56 -37.28 -6.87
C LEU A 439 -53.09 -38.71 -7.14
N GLU A 440 -52.20 -39.23 -6.30
CA GLU A 440 -52.16 -40.61 -5.77
C GLU A 440 -51.17 -40.62 -4.59
N HIS A 441 -51.63 -40.65 -3.33
CA HIS A 441 -51.93 -41.83 -2.48
C HIS A 441 -50.86 -42.09 -1.39
N ASN A 442 -51.27 -41.70 -0.18
CA ASN A 442 -51.10 -42.27 1.18
C ASN A 442 -50.12 -43.40 1.51
N TYR A 443 -49.82 -43.42 2.82
CA TYR A 443 -49.28 -44.47 3.73
C TYR A 443 -47.82 -44.24 4.16
N CYS A 444 -47.43 -44.31 5.44
CA CYS A 444 -48.14 -44.57 6.70
C CYS A 444 -47.26 -44.12 7.89
N PHE A 445 -47.91 -43.75 8.99
CA PHE A 445 -47.34 -43.57 10.32
C PHE A 445 -46.72 -44.88 10.87
N SER A 446 -45.67 -44.76 11.68
CA SER A 446 -45.53 -45.54 12.92
C SER A 446 -44.58 -44.87 13.92
N ILE A 447 -45.10 -44.63 15.12
CA ILE A 447 -44.42 -44.19 16.34
C ILE A 447 -44.26 -45.42 17.23
N CYS A 448 -43.07 -45.63 17.81
CA CYS A 448 -42.85 -46.27 19.12
C CYS A 448 -41.44 -45.87 19.60
N SER A 449 -41.35 -45.02 20.63
CA SER A 449 -40.97 -45.40 22.01
C SER A 449 -39.61 -46.10 22.07
N SER A 450 -38.58 -45.62 22.78
CA SER A 450 -38.52 -45.60 24.24
C SER A 450 -37.12 -45.13 24.73
N PHE A 451 -37.04 -44.66 25.98
CA PHE A 451 -35.86 -44.61 26.89
C PHE A 451 -34.79 -43.49 26.75
N CYS A 452 -34.85 -42.55 27.72
CA CYS A 452 -33.70 -41.94 28.42
C CYS A 452 -33.17 -42.96 29.48
N PRO A 453 -31.92 -42.96 30.01
CA PRO A 453 -31.26 -41.79 30.62
C PRO A 453 -29.71 -41.70 30.60
N VAL A 454 -29.23 -40.47 30.85
CA VAL A 454 -28.07 -40.03 31.68
C VAL A 454 -26.99 -41.06 32.09
N LYS A 455 -25.70 -40.74 31.80
CA LYS A 455 -24.51 -40.76 32.71
C LYS A 455 -23.27 -40.30 31.92
N ASN A 456 -22.60 -39.20 32.27
CA ASN A 456 -21.54 -38.99 33.28
C ASN A 456 -20.17 -39.65 33.00
N GLU A 457 -19.15 -38.77 33.05
CA GLU A 457 -17.73 -38.94 33.44
C GLU A 457 -16.64 -39.45 32.47
N LYS A 458 -15.60 -38.58 32.39
CA LYS A 458 -14.13 -38.82 32.41
C LYS A 458 -13.50 -39.65 31.28
N TYR A 459 -12.59 -39.05 30.51
CA TYR A 459 -11.16 -38.85 30.86
C TYR A 459 -10.59 -37.66 30.08
#